data_AF-B5VEC7-F1
#
_entry.id   AF-B5VEC7-F1
#
_cell.length_a   1.000
_cell.length_b   1.000
_cell.length_c   1.000
_cell.angle_alpha   90.00
_cell.angle_beta   90.00
_cell.angle_gamma   90.00
#
_symmetry.space_group_name_H-M   'P 1'
#
loop_
_entity.id
_entity.type
_entity.pdbx_description
1 polymer ?
#
loop_
_entity_poly.entity_id
_entity_poly.type
_entity_poly.pdbx_seq_one_letter_code
_entity_poly.pdbx_strand_id
1 'polypeptide(L)'
;MLIRFRSKNGTHRVSCQENDLFGTVIEKLVGNLDPNADVDTFTVCEKPGQGIHAVSELADRTVMDLGLKHGDMLILNYSDKPANEKDGVNVEIGSVGIDSKGIRQHRYGPLRIKELAVDEELEKEDGLIPRQKSKLCKHGDRGMCEYCSPLPPWDKEYHEKNKIKHISFHSYLKKLNENANKKENGSSYISPLSEPDFRINKRCHNGHEPWPRGICSKCQPSAITLQQQEFRMVDHVEFQKSEIINEFIQAWRYTGMQRFGYMYGSYSKYDNTPLGIKAVVEAIYEPPQHDEQDGLTMDVEQVKNEMLQIDRQAQEMGLSRIGLIFTDLSDAGAGDGSVFCKRHKDSFFLSSLEVIMAARHQTGHPNVSKYSEQGFFLPSL
;
A
#
# COMPACT_ATOMS: atom_id res chain seq x y z
N MET A 1 -36.03 -38.78 5.87
CA MET A 1 -34.66 -38.44 6.34
C MET A 1 -34.45 -36.93 6.39
N LEU A 2 -33.37 -36.45 7.01
CA LEU A 2 -33.09 -35.01 7.16
C LEU A 2 -31.65 -34.70 6.70
N ILE A 3 -31.50 -33.71 5.82
CA ILE A 3 -30.20 -33.23 5.32
C ILE A 3 -29.98 -31.78 5.81
N ARG A 4 -28.75 -31.46 6.18
CA ARG A 4 -28.36 -30.13 6.70
C ARG A 4 -27.58 -29.38 5.63
N PHE A 5 -27.94 -28.12 5.38
CA PHE A 5 -27.25 -27.24 4.44
C PHE A 5 -26.68 -26.04 5.20
N ARG A 6 -25.37 -25.84 5.14
CA ARG A 6 -24.69 -24.66 5.69
C ARG A 6 -24.46 -23.65 4.58
N SER A 7 -25.12 -22.50 4.67
CA SER A 7 -24.95 -21.37 3.76
C SER A 7 -24.27 -20.20 4.47
N LYS A 8 -24.03 -19.09 3.74
CA LYS A 8 -23.57 -17.82 4.31
C LYS A 8 -24.53 -17.24 5.36
N ASN A 9 -25.81 -17.63 5.34
CA ASN A 9 -26.86 -17.11 6.23
C ASN A 9 -27.22 -18.07 7.39
N GLY A 10 -26.56 -19.21 7.52
CA GLY A 10 -26.77 -20.14 8.62
C GLY A 10 -26.88 -21.60 8.20
N THR A 11 -27.32 -22.46 9.12
CA THR A 11 -27.54 -23.89 8.84
C THR A 11 -29.03 -24.18 8.74
N HIS A 12 -29.47 -24.65 7.58
CA HIS A 12 -30.85 -25.00 7.28
C HIS A 12 -31.03 -26.51 7.30
N ARG A 13 -32.19 -26.98 7.74
CA ARG A 13 -32.51 -28.42 7.82
C ARG A 13 -33.67 -28.71 6.88
N VAL A 14 -33.49 -29.63 5.94
CA VAL A 14 -34.51 -29.98 4.95
C VAL A 14 -34.90 -31.45 5.12
N SER A 15 -36.20 -31.70 5.20
CA SER A 15 -36.76 -33.05 5.26
C SER A 15 -37.02 -33.58 3.84
N CYS A 16 -36.47 -34.76 3.54
CA CYS A 16 -36.61 -35.45 2.25
C CYS A 16 -36.72 -36.97 2.45
N GLN A 17 -37.04 -37.72 1.40
CA GLN A 17 -36.94 -39.18 1.33
C GLN A 17 -35.71 -39.60 0.53
N GLU A 18 -35.26 -40.85 0.68
CA GLU A 18 -34.06 -41.36 0.00
C GLU A 18 -34.20 -41.37 -1.53
N ASN A 19 -35.43 -41.53 -2.02
CA ASN A 19 -35.79 -41.52 -3.44
C ASN A 19 -36.21 -40.14 -3.97
N ASP A 20 -36.20 -39.08 -3.14
CA ASP A 20 -36.44 -37.73 -3.63
C ASP A 20 -35.30 -37.30 -4.56
N LEU A 21 -35.63 -36.61 -5.65
CA LEU A 21 -34.64 -35.94 -6.50
C LEU A 21 -33.97 -34.80 -5.72
N PHE A 22 -32.67 -34.64 -5.91
CA PHE A 22 -31.91 -33.61 -5.22
C PHE A 22 -32.39 -32.19 -5.58
N GLY A 23 -32.85 -31.97 -6.81
CA GLY A 23 -33.47 -30.71 -7.23
C GLY A 23 -34.66 -30.32 -6.34
N THR A 24 -35.56 -31.26 -6.05
CA THR A 24 -36.72 -31.04 -5.17
C THR A 24 -36.33 -30.75 -3.72
N VAL A 25 -35.19 -31.29 -3.25
CA VAL A 25 -34.64 -30.97 -1.93
C VAL A 25 -34.12 -29.53 -1.89
N ILE A 26 -33.49 -29.07 -2.97
CA ILE A 26 -33.00 -27.69 -3.08
C ILE A 26 -34.15 -26.69 -3.24
N GLU A 27 -35.23 -27.01 -3.95
CA GLU A 27 -36.41 -26.14 -4.02
C GLU A 27 -37.02 -25.87 -2.64
N LYS A 28 -37.12 -26.90 -1.79
CA LYS A 28 -37.56 -26.77 -0.39
C LYS A 28 -36.58 -25.93 0.45
N LEU A 29 -35.30 -25.93 0.08
CA LEU A 29 -34.27 -25.11 0.72
C LEU A 29 -34.36 -23.64 0.30
N VAL A 30 -34.60 -23.35 -0.99
CA VAL A 30 -34.74 -21.99 -1.55
C VAL A 30 -35.84 -21.21 -0.81
N GLY A 31 -36.96 -21.85 -0.48
CA GLY A 31 -38.03 -21.21 0.31
C GLY A 31 -37.62 -20.75 1.72
N ASN A 32 -36.47 -21.21 2.23
CA ASN A 32 -35.90 -20.87 3.53
C ASN A 32 -34.58 -20.06 3.43
N LEU A 33 -34.19 -19.65 2.22
CA LEU A 33 -32.98 -18.86 1.95
C LEU A 33 -33.32 -17.38 1.69
N ASP A 34 -32.30 -16.55 1.48
CA ASP A 34 -32.43 -15.12 1.15
C ASP A 34 -33.24 -14.90 -0.13
N PRO A 35 -34.22 -13.96 -0.17
CA PRO A 35 -34.96 -13.63 -1.39
C PRO A 35 -34.08 -13.20 -2.58
N ASN A 36 -32.87 -12.71 -2.29
CA ASN A 36 -31.92 -12.25 -3.29
C ASN A 36 -30.97 -13.35 -3.79
N ALA A 37 -31.06 -14.58 -3.26
CA ALA A 37 -30.21 -15.69 -3.69
C ALA A 37 -30.46 -16.04 -5.17
N ASP A 38 -29.38 -16.12 -5.96
CA ASP A 38 -29.45 -16.54 -7.35
C ASP A 38 -29.31 -18.07 -7.45
N VAL A 39 -30.43 -18.74 -7.72
CA VAL A 39 -30.56 -20.20 -7.77
C VAL A 39 -29.64 -20.82 -8.82
N ASP A 40 -29.36 -20.11 -9.91
CA ASP A 40 -28.52 -20.59 -11.01
C ASP A 40 -27.03 -20.66 -10.63
N THR A 41 -26.65 -20.09 -9.48
CA THR A 41 -25.27 -20.09 -8.96
C THR A 41 -25.05 -21.09 -7.82
N PHE A 42 -26.04 -21.92 -7.50
CA PHE A 42 -25.98 -22.82 -6.36
C PHE A 42 -24.96 -23.94 -6.58
N THR A 43 -24.01 -24.05 -5.66
CA THR A 43 -23.01 -25.13 -5.62
C THR A 43 -23.00 -25.79 -4.25
N VAL A 44 -22.81 -27.11 -4.23
CA VAL A 44 -22.76 -27.92 -3.00
C VAL A 44 -21.44 -28.67 -2.88
N CYS A 45 -20.93 -28.79 -1.66
CA CYS A 45 -19.80 -29.65 -1.34
C CYS A 45 -19.89 -30.22 0.09
N GLU A 46 -19.28 -31.38 0.33
CA GLU A 46 -19.25 -32.04 1.65
C GLU A 46 -18.17 -31.45 2.57
N LYS A 47 -17.06 -30.95 1.98
CA LYS A 47 -15.94 -30.33 2.70
C LYS A 47 -15.56 -29.00 2.06
N PRO A 48 -15.11 -27.99 2.83
CA PRO A 48 -14.69 -26.72 2.28
C PRO A 48 -13.59 -26.92 1.21
N GLY A 49 -13.86 -26.48 -0.03
CA GLY A 49 -12.88 -26.49 -1.13
C GLY A 49 -12.63 -27.84 -1.83
N GLN A 50 -13.36 -28.91 -1.48
CA GLN A 50 -13.25 -30.23 -2.15
C GLN A 50 -14.61 -30.74 -2.61
N GLY A 51 -14.68 -31.27 -3.85
CA GLY A 51 -15.91 -31.85 -4.40
C GLY A 51 -17.03 -30.83 -4.58
N ILE A 52 -16.72 -29.69 -5.21
CA ILE A 52 -17.70 -28.65 -5.52
C ILE A 52 -18.46 -29.08 -6.77
N HIS A 53 -19.77 -29.29 -6.63
CA HIS A 53 -20.66 -29.64 -7.74
C HIS A 53 -21.74 -28.58 -7.89
N ALA A 54 -22.07 -28.22 -9.13
CA ALA A 54 -23.21 -27.37 -9.39
C ALA A 54 -24.50 -28.14 -9.05
N VAL A 55 -25.46 -27.48 -8.42
CA VAL A 55 -26.72 -28.13 -8.06
C VAL A 55 -27.47 -28.60 -9.32
N SER A 56 -27.36 -27.87 -10.43
CA SER A 56 -27.93 -28.27 -11.73
C SER A 56 -27.40 -29.61 -12.25
N GLU A 57 -26.14 -29.96 -11.95
CA GLU A 57 -25.53 -31.24 -12.35
C GLU A 57 -26.04 -32.43 -11.51
N LEU A 58 -26.54 -32.14 -10.31
CA LEU A 58 -27.01 -33.15 -9.35
C LEU A 58 -28.53 -33.22 -9.25
N ALA A 59 -29.25 -32.27 -9.86
CA ALA A 59 -30.69 -32.10 -9.71
C ALA A 59 -31.50 -33.35 -10.07
N ASP A 60 -31.04 -34.09 -11.10
CA ASP A 60 -31.70 -35.29 -11.63
C ASP A 60 -31.30 -36.59 -10.90
N ARG A 61 -30.42 -36.52 -9.89
CA ARG A 61 -30.02 -37.69 -9.08
C ARG A 61 -30.84 -37.76 -7.80
N THR A 62 -31.12 -38.97 -7.32
CA THR A 62 -31.79 -39.12 -6.02
C THR A 62 -30.81 -38.88 -4.87
N VAL A 63 -31.35 -38.57 -3.69
CA VAL A 63 -30.54 -38.42 -2.46
C VAL A 63 -29.72 -39.69 -2.17
N MET A 64 -30.28 -40.87 -2.45
CA MET A 64 -29.60 -42.16 -2.33
C MET A 64 -28.43 -42.31 -3.34
N ASP A 65 -28.62 -41.92 -4.59
CA ASP A 65 -27.58 -42.01 -5.64
C ASP A 65 -26.38 -41.10 -5.36
N LEU A 66 -26.62 -40.02 -4.62
CA LEU A 66 -25.59 -39.10 -4.13
C LEU A 66 -24.89 -39.60 -2.85
N GLY A 67 -25.30 -40.76 -2.32
CA GLY A 67 -24.69 -41.36 -1.13
C GLY A 67 -25.01 -40.65 0.19
N LEU A 68 -25.98 -39.72 0.19
CA LEU A 68 -26.31 -38.89 1.35
C LEU A 68 -27.13 -39.68 2.36
N LYS A 69 -26.75 -39.58 3.64
CA LYS A 69 -27.38 -40.25 4.78
C LYS A 69 -28.09 -39.26 5.69
N HIS A 70 -28.93 -39.79 6.58
CA HIS A 70 -29.62 -38.97 7.57
C HIS A 70 -28.61 -38.20 8.45
N GLY A 71 -28.73 -36.88 8.45
CA GLY A 71 -27.90 -35.98 9.24
C GLY A 71 -26.67 -35.43 8.52
N ASP A 72 -26.41 -35.80 7.27
CA ASP A 72 -25.27 -35.28 6.51
C ASP A 72 -25.37 -33.76 6.32
N MET A 73 -24.20 -33.12 6.27
CA MET A 73 -24.08 -31.67 6.14
C MET A 73 -23.38 -31.31 4.84
N LEU A 74 -24.09 -30.59 3.98
CA LEU A 74 -23.57 -30.02 2.76
C LEU A 74 -23.36 -28.51 2.94
N ILE A 75 -22.30 -27.98 2.37
CA ILE A 75 -22.03 -26.55 2.30
C ILE A 75 -22.64 -26.04 1.00
N LEU A 76 -23.58 -25.09 1.09
CA LEU A 76 -24.21 -24.47 -0.07
C LEU A 76 -23.63 -23.07 -0.27
N ASN A 77 -23.04 -22.82 -1.45
CA ASN A 77 -22.56 -21.50 -1.86
C ASN A 77 -23.38 -20.96 -3.03
N TYR A 78 -23.69 -19.67 -3.00
CA TYR A 78 -24.45 -18.96 -4.04
C TYR A 78 -24.16 -17.46 -4.04
N SER A 79 -24.40 -16.83 -5.17
CA SER A 79 -24.32 -15.38 -5.39
C SER A 79 -25.70 -14.72 -5.24
N ASP A 80 -25.73 -13.41 -5.02
CA ASP A 80 -27.00 -12.67 -5.00
C ASP A 80 -27.32 -12.10 -6.39
N LYS A 81 -28.60 -12.05 -6.75
CA LYS A 81 -29.08 -11.55 -8.05
C LYS A 81 -28.63 -10.08 -8.26
N PRO A 82 -28.13 -9.72 -9.45
CA PRO A 82 -27.73 -8.34 -9.73
C PRO A 82 -28.94 -7.39 -9.74
N ALA A 83 -28.80 -6.23 -9.10
CA ALA A 83 -29.81 -5.17 -9.13
C ALA A 83 -29.78 -4.45 -10.51
N ASN A 84 -30.91 -4.44 -11.21
CA ASN A 84 -31.06 -3.80 -12.52
C ASN A 84 -31.14 -2.27 -12.40
N GLU A 85 -30.13 -1.56 -12.90
CA GLU A 85 -30.26 -0.19 -13.43
C GLU A 85 -30.29 -0.24 -14.97
N LYS A 86 -31.09 0.66 -15.55
CA LYS A 86 -31.60 0.64 -16.93
C LYS A 86 -30.64 1.22 -17.99
N ASP A 87 -30.88 0.78 -19.23
CA ASP A 87 -30.57 1.37 -20.56
C ASP A 87 -29.08 1.57 -20.94
N GLY A 88 -28.57 1.18 -22.11
CA GLY A 88 -29.12 0.56 -23.31
C GLY A 88 -28.05 0.48 -24.43
N VAL A 89 -28.49 -0.09 -25.57
CA VAL A 89 -27.89 -0.13 -26.94
C VAL A 89 -27.11 -1.41 -27.35
N ASN A 90 -27.72 -2.11 -28.30
CA ASN A 90 -27.23 -3.23 -29.13
C ASN A 90 -26.17 -2.77 -30.16
N VAL A 91 -25.15 -3.61 -30.41
CA VAL A 91 -24.67 -3.94 -31.78
C VAL A 91 -24.18 -5.39 -31.80
N GLU A 92 -24.62 -6.13 -32.82
CA GLU A 92 -24.34 -7.54 -33.06
C GLU A 92 -23.18 -7.72 -34.08
N ILE A 93 -22.45 -8.83 -33.89
CA ILE A 93 -21.67 -9.64 -34.85
C ILE A 93 -20.27 -9.16 -35.27
N GLY A 94 -19.27 -9.97 -34.88
CA GLY A 94 -17.94 -10.04 -35.48
C GLY A 94 -17.05 -11.03 -34.71
N SER A 95 -16.63 -12.09 -35.38
CA SER A 95 -15.82 -13.19 -34.85
C SER A 95 -14.45 -12.75 -34.29
N VAL A 96 -13.86 -13.64 -33.49
CA VAL A 96 -12.42 -13.86 -33.20
C VAL A 96 -12.05 -13.69 -31.72
N GLY A 97 -11.40 -14.74 -31.18
CA GLY A 97 -10.45 -14.63 -30.07
C GLY A 97 -11.01 -15.00 -28.70
N ILE A 98 -10.60 -16.15 -28.19
CA ILE A 98 -10.68 -16.49 -26.77
C ILE A 98 -9.83 -15.45 -26.02
N ASP A 99 -10.47 -14.44 -25.45
CA ASP A 99 -9.84 -13.58 -24.44
C ASP A 99 -10.65 -13.69 -23.14
N SER A 100 -10.09 -14.48 -22.23
CA SER A 100 -10.56 -14.69 -20.87
C SER A 100 -10.54 -13.39 -20.08
N LYS A 101 -11.66 -12.65 -20.07
CA LYS A 101 -11.90 -11.56 -19.12
C LYS A 101 -13.28 -11.72 -18.49
N GLY A 102 -13.28 -11.96 -17.18
CA GLY A 102 -14.51 -11.92 -16.39
C GLY A 102 -14.50 -12.72 -15.10
N ILE A 103 -13.53 -13.61 -14.88
CA ILE A 103 -13.31 -14.17 -13.55
C ILE A 103 -12.62 -13.09 -12.72
N ARG A 104 -13.36 -12.38 -11.86
CA ARG A 104 -12.76 -11.75 -10.67
C ARG A 104 -12.29 -12.89 -9.78
N GLN A 105 -11.13 -13.46 -10.12
CA GLN A 105 -10.36 -14.27 -9.20
C GLN A 105 -10.17 -13.40 -7.97
N HIS A 106 -10.57 -13.88 -6.78
CA HIS A 106 -9.98 -13.40 -5.56
C HIS A 106 -8.46 -13.52 -5.75
N ARG A 107 -7.80 -12.38 -5.97
CA ARG A 107 -6.38 -12.37 -6.31
C ARG A 107 -5.61 -12.66 -5.03
N TYR A 108 -5.10 -13.87 -4.92
CA TYR A 108 -4.14 -14.24 -3.89
C TYR A 108 -2.78 -13.65 -4.27
N GLY A 109 -2.37 -12.56 -3.62
CA GLY A 109 -1.05 -11.94 -3.81
C GLY A 109 -1.07 -10.42 -3.92
N PRO A 110 0.12 -9.80 -4.10
CA PRO A 110 0.24 -8.35 -4.26
C PRO A 110 -0.60 -7.81 -5.43
N LEU A 111 -0.94 -6.53 -5.37
CA LEU A 111 -1.69 -5.86 -6.43
C LEU A 111 -0.93 -5.91 -7.77
N ARG A 112 -1.66 -5.78 -8.89
CA ARG A 112 -1.06 -5.71 -10.22
C ARG A 112 -1.00 -4.25 -10.69
N ILE A 113 -0.08 -3.49 -10.11
CA ILE A 113 0.21 -2.10 -10.43
C ILE A 113 1.70 -1.96 -10.73
N LYS A 114 2.07 -0.99 -11.57
CA LYS A 114 3.47 -0.74 -11.95
C LYS A 114 4.11 0.18 -10.92
N GLU A 115 5.20 -0.28 -10.30
CA GLU A 115 6.00 0.50 -9.34
C GLU A 115 7.13 1.24 -10.07
N LEU A 116 7.93 2.02 -9.36
CA LEU A 116 9.12 2.64 -9.93
C LEU A 116 10.16 1.55 -10.26
N ALA A 117 11.01 1.80 -11.27
CA ALA A 117 12.03 0.84 -11.67
C ALA A 117 13.00 0.50 -10.51
N VAL A 118 13.34 1.48 -9.68
CA VAL A 118 14.20 1.28 -8.49
C VAL A 118 13.53 0.38 -7.44
N ASP A 119 12.21 0.46 -7.28
CA ASP A 119 11.46 -0.38 -6.34
C ASP A 119 11.43 -1.84 -6.81
N GLU A 120 11.18 -2.05 -8.12
CA GLU A 120 11.22 -3.38 -8.73
C GLU A 120 12.62 -4.01 -8.73
N GLU A 121 13.67 -3.19 -8.73
CA GLU A 121 15.06 -3.64 -8.60
C GLU A 121 15.35 -4.08 -7.16
N LEU A 122 15.08 -3.22 -6.17
CA LEU A 122 15.34 -3.48 -4.75
C LEU A 122 14.50 -4.63 -4.18
N GLU A 123 13.29 -4.85 -4.70
CA GLU A 123 12.45 -5.98 -4.29
C GLU A 123 13.14 -7.33 -4.57
N LYS A 124 13.83 -7.46 -5.71
CA LYS A 124 14.49 -8.70 -6.16
C LYS A 124 15.72 -9.04 -5.34
N GLU A 125 16.32 -8.05 -4.68
CA GLU A 125 17.48 -8.23 -3.83
C GLU A 125 17.06 -8.73 -2.43
N ASP A 126 17.82 -9.63 -1.83
CA ASP A 126 17.52 -10.10 -0.48
C ASP A 126 17.96 -9.09 0.61
N GLY A 127 19.00 -8.30 0.33
CA GLY A 127 19.61 -7.35 1.27
C GLY A 127 20.37 -8.03 2.41
N LEU A 128 20.68 -9.32 2.30
CA LEU A 128 21.34 -10.05 3.38
C LEU A 128 22.76 -9.51 3.62
N ILE A 129 23.08 -9.24 4.89
CA ILE A 129 24.36 -8.67 5.27
C ILE A 129 25.28 -9.81 5.72
N PRO A 130 26.34 -10.14 4.96
CA PRO A 130 27.21 -11.26 5.27
C PRO A 130 27.97 -11.03 6.58
N ARG A 131 28.06 -12.09 7.41
CA ARG A 131 28.88 -12.11 8.62
C ARG A 131 30.07 -13.06 8.46
N GLN A 132 31.16 -12.73 9.14
CA GLN A 132 32.32 -13.62 9.26
C GLN A 132 32.12 -14.61 10.41
N LYS A 133 32.81 -15.77 10.34
CA LYS A 133 32.81 -16.78 11.40
C LYS A 133 33.37 -16.17 12.69
N SER A 134 32.65 -16.35 13.79
CA SER A 134 33.07 -15.90 15.12
C SER A 134 33.79 -17.04 15.88
N LYS A 135 34.54 -16.67 16.93
CA LYS A 135 35.13 -17.63 17.88
C LYS A 135 34.06 -18.46 18.62
N LEU A 136 32.82 -17.99 18.67
CA LEU A 136 31.69 -18.68 19.29
C LEU A 136 31.07 -19.77 18.39
N CYS A 137 31.45 -19.84 17.11
CA CYS A 137 30.93 -20.82 16.17
C CYS A 137 31.46 -22.23 16.49
N LYS A 138 30.54 -23.18 16.75
CA LYS A 138 30.87 -24.59 17.08
C LYS A 138 30.83 -25.55 15.89
N HIS A 139 30.85 -25.02 14.66
CA HIS A 139 30.79 -25.81 13.43
C HIS A 139 32.11 -25.72 12.64
N GLY A 140 32.31 -26.68 11.73
CA GLY A 140 33.40 -26.65 10.75
C GLY A 140 33.28 -25.50 9.75
N ASP A 141 34.25 -25.37 8.84
CA ASP A 141 34.38 -24.17 7.99
C ASP A 141 33.30 -24.00 6.92
N ARG A 142 32.57 -25.08 6.60
CA ARG A 142 31.41 -25.05 5.68
C ARG A 142 30.05 -25.01 6.38
N GLY A 143 30.05 -24.96 7.71
CA GLY A 143 28.81 -24.83 8.50
C GLY A 143 28.40 -23.37 8.69
N MET A 144 27.16 -23.18 9.14
CA MET A 144 26.62 -21.89 9.54
C MET A 144 25.82 -22.06 10.84
N CYS A 145 25.88 -21.07 11.72
CA CYS A 145 25.06 -20.99 12.92
C CYS A 145 24.55 -19.55 13.13
N GLU A 146 23.77 -19.34 14.19
CA GLU A 146 23.21 -18.03 14.57
C GLU A 146 24.25 -16.90 14.75
N TYR A 147 25.52 -17.23 15.00
CA TYR A 147 26.59 -16.25 15.16
C TYR A 147 27.29 -15.83 13.87
N CYS A 148 27.08 -16.56 12.77
CA CYS A 148 27.72 -16.28 11.48
C CYS A 148 26.78 -16.35 10.27
N SER A 149 25.49 -16.62 10.48
CA SER A 149 24.49 -16.50 9.42
C SER A 149 24.40 -15.05 8.94
N PRO A 150 24.07 -14.78 7.68
CA PRO A 150 23.81 -13.41 7.24
C PRO A 150 22.75 -12.73 8.10
N LEU A 151 22.94 -11.44 8.39
CA LEU A 151 21.93 -10.64 9.10
C LEU A 151 20.85 -10.18 8.12
N PRO A 152 19.60 -10.03 8.58
CA PRO A 152 18.56 -9.40 7.78
C PRO A 152 18.87 -7.91 7.54
N PRO A 153 18.38 -7.31 6.44
CA PRO A 153 18.62 -5.90 6.13
C PRO A 153 17.96 -4.93 7.11
N TRP A 154 17.04 -5.38 7.98
CA TRP A 154 16.43 -4.57 9.04
C TRP A 154 17.04 -4.80 10.44
N ASP A 155 18.23 -5.41 10.52
CA ASP A 155 18.92 -5.65 11.79
C ASP A 155 19.25 -4.34 12.52
N LYS A 156 18.71 -4.17 13.72
CA LYS A 156 18.82 -2.93 14.50
C LYS A 156 20.26 -2.68 14.99
N GLU A 157 20.96 -3.73 15.43
CA GLU A 157 22.33 -3.61 15.95
C GLU A 157 23.31 -3.18 14.85
N TYR A 158 23.14 -3.72 13.63
CA TYR A 158 23.90 -3.30 12.47
C TYR A 158 23.69 -1.81 12.17
N HIS A 159 22.45 -1.33 12.19
CA HIS A 159 22.14 0.09 11.91
C HIS A 159 22.76 1.02 12.95
N GLU A 160 22.61 0.69 14.24
CA GLU A 160 23.20 1.46 15.33
C GLU A 160 24.73 1.51 15.23
N LYS A 161 25.38 0.37 14.98
CA LYS A 161 26.84 0.26 14.82
C LYS A 161 27.37 1.11 13.67
N ASN A 162 26.61 1.20 12.57
CA ASN A 162 26.99 1.98 11.38
C ASN A 162 26.43 3.41 11.39
N LYS A 163 25.83 3.86 12.51
CA LYS A 163 25.24 5.20 12.67
C LYS A 163 24.14 5.52 11.65
N ILE A 164 23.42 4.49 11.21
CA ILE A 164 22.26 4.61 10.34
C ILE A 164 21.03 4.80 11.24
N LYS A 165 20.42 5.99 11.19
CA LYS A 165 19.35 6.40 12.13
C LYS A 165 18.01 5.69 11.89
N HIS A 166 17.73 5.29 10.65
CA HIS A 166 16.47 4.68 10.22
C HIS A 166 16.78 3.56 9.23
N ILE A 167 15.98 2.49 9.24
CA ILE A 167 16.07 1.46 8.20
C ILE A 167 15.45 1.98 6.89
N SER A 168 15.86 1.45 5.75
CA SER A 168 15.25 1.79 4.45
C SER A 168 13.83 1.22 4.34
N PHE A 169 13.00 1.82 3.48
CA PHE A 169 11.65 1.34 3.19
C PHE A 169 11.62 -0.13 2.75
N HIS A 170 12.51 -0.55 1.86
CA HIS A 170 12.57 -1.93 1.39
C HIS A 170 12.98 -2.92 2.49
N SER A 171 13.85 -2.52 3.41
CA SER A 171 14.17 -3.31 4.60
C SER A 171 12.96 -3.45 5.53
N TYR A 172 12.23 -2.36 5.75
CA TYR A 172 11.00 -2.35 6.53
C TYR A 172 9.90 -3.22 5.90
N LEU A 173 9.70 -3.13 4.58
CA LEU A 173 8.76 -3.95 3.84
C LEU A 173 9.08 -5.45 3.97
N LYS A 174 10.35 -5.84 3.86
CA LYS A 174 10.75 -7.25 4.04
C LYS A 174 10.52 -7.73 5.49
N LYS A 175 10.82 -6.90 6.50
CA LYS A 175 10.52 -7.17 7.91
C LYS A 175 9.02 -7.45 8.13
N LEU A 176 8.15 -6.62 7.56
CA LEU A 176 6.70 -6.79 7.68
C LEU A 176 6.19 -8.03 6.93
N ASN A 177 6.70 -8.26 5.72
CA ASN A 177 6.33 -9.43 4.91
C ASN A 177 6.73 -10.76 5.59
N GLU A 178 7.90 -10.83 6.23
CA GLU A 178 8.30 -12.02 6.98
C GLU A 178 7.37 -12.31 8.16
N ASN A 179 6.82 -11.26 8.78
CA ASN A 179 5.85 -11.40 9.87
C ASN A 179 4.45 -11.79 9.37
N ALA A 180 3.99 -11.17 8.29
CA ALA A 180 2.62 -11.32 7.79
C ALA A 180 2.41 -12.58 6.94
N ASN A 181 3.34 -12.90 6.04
CA ASN A 181 3.18 -13.89 4.98
C ASN A 181 4.10 -15.11 5.17
N LYS A 182 4.06 -15.71 6.36
CA LYS A 182 4.85 -16.92 6.66
C LYS A 182 4.35 -18.12 5.86
N LYS A 183 5.26 -18.83 5.19
CA LYS A 183 4.97 -20.02 4.35
C LYS A 183 4.21 -21.14 5.08
N GLU A 184 4.32 -21.21 6.40
CA GLU A 184 3.68 -22.22 7.25
C GLU A 184 2.19 -21.96 7.48
N ASN A 185 1.77 -20.70 7.37
CA ASN A 185 0.38 -20.30 7.53
C ASN A 185 -0.28 -20.40 6.15
N GLY A 186 -1.03 -21.47 5.89
CA GLY A 186 -1.84 -21.63 4.66
C GLY A 186 -3.00 -20.61 4.52
N SER A 187 -2.90 -19.45 5.17
CA SER A 187 -3.83 -18.33 5.08
C SER A 187 -3.65 -17.56 3.76
N SER A 188 -4.72 -16.89 3.33
CA SER A 188 -4.68 -15.95 2.21
C SER A 188 -3.61 -14.87 2.43
N TYR A 189 -2.98 -14.44 1.34
CA TYR A 189 -2.04 -13.31 1.33
C TYR A 189 -2.63 -12.08 2.04
N ILE A 190 -1.81 -11.45 2.89
CA ILE A 190 -2.14 -10.20 3.57
C ILE A 190 -1.16 -9.13 3.07
N SER A 191 -1.69 -7.99 2.62
CA SER A 191 -0.88 -6.82 2.27
C SER A 191 -0.12 -6.35 3.52
N PRO A 192 1.22 -6.34 3.52
CA PRO A 192 2.01 -5.94 4.69
C PRO A 192 1.88 -4.45 5.01
N LEU A 193 1.51 -3.62 4.03
CA LEU A 193 1.41 -2.17 4.16
C LEU A 193 -0.05 -1.73 4.13
N SER A 194 -0.39 -0.77 4.98
CA SER A 194 -1.66 -0.05 4.94
C SER A 194 -1.43 1.38 5.41
N GLU A 195 -1.89 2.35 4.62
CA GLU A 195 -1.79 3.77 4.94
C GLU A 195 -2.67 4.10 6.18
N PRO A 196 -2.16 4.82 7.18
CA PRO A 196 -2.95 5.20 8.35
C PRO A 196 -4.08 6.16 7.97
N ASP A 197 -5.33 5.77 8.23
CA ASP A 197 -6.51 6.63 8.04
C ASP A 197 -7.13 7.00 9.40
N PHE A 198 -6.92 8.25 9.81
CA PHE A 198 -7.49 8.81 11.04
C PHE A 198 -8.77 9.62 10.78
N ARG A 199 -9.33 9.58 9.57
CA ARG A 199 -10.60 10.24 9.27
C ARG A 199 -11.76 9.40 9.80
N ILE A 200 -12.80 10.08 10.27
CA ILE A 200 -14.03 9.41 10.65
C ILE A 200 -14.70 8.78 9.43
N ASN A 201 -15.13 7.53 9.56
CA ASN A 201 -15.90 6.89 8.50
C ASN A 201 -17.33 7.48 8.46
N LYS A 202 -17.55 8.38 7.49
CA LYS A 202 -18.84 9.07 7.26
C LYS A 202 -19.91 8.20 6.61
N ARG A 203 -19.62 6.94 6.28
CA ARG A 203 -20.56 5.99 5.65
C ARG A 203 -20.64 4.70 6.47
N CYS A 204 -20.82 4.85 7.78
CA CYS A 204 -20.98 3.69 8.65
C CYS A 204 -22.38 3.09 8.50
N HIS A 205 -22.45 1.77 8.27
CA HIS A 205 -23.70 1.03 8.11
C HIS A 205 -24.09 0.22 9.36
N ASN A 206 -23.52 0.57 10.53
CA ASN A 206 -23.64 -0.23 11.76
C ASN A 206 -24.87 0.18 12.62
N GLY A 207 -26.01 0.45 11.97
CA GLY A 207 -27.29 0.70 12.65
C GLY A 207 -27.43 2.04 13.37
N HIS A 208 -26.60 3.04 13.05
CA HIS A 208 -26.72 4.42 13.53
C HIS A 208 -26.68 5.39 12.35
N GLU A 209 -27.21 6.61 12.52
CA GLU A 209 -27.08 7.65 11.50
C GLU A 209 -25.60 8.00 11.28
N PRO A 210 -25.20 8.32 10.04
CA PRO A 210 -23.83 8.77 9.77
C PRO A 210 -23.40 9.98 10.61
N TRP A 211 -22.09 10.13 10.80
CA TRP A 211 -21.51 11.35 11.39
C TRP A 211 -22.03 12.60 10.63
N PRO A 212 -22.46 13.68 11.33
CA PRO A 212 -22.25 13.97 12.75
C PRO A 212 -23.37 13.52 13.70
N ARG A 213 -24.36 12.76 13.23
CA ARG A 213 -25.56 12.45 14.03
C ARG A 213 -25.46 11.15 14.83
N GLY A 214 -24.57 10.25 14.45
CA GLY A 214 -24.29 9.02 15.19
C GLY A 214 -22.84 8.56 15.03
N ILE A 215 -22.36 7.79 16.01
CA ILE A 215 -21.01 7.24 16.04
C ILE A 215 -21.01 5.87 16.73
N CYS A 216 -20.11 4.98 16.33
CA CYS A 216 -19.83 3.72 17.01
C CYS A 216 -18.32 3.42 16.98
N SER A 217 -17.88 2.41 17.73
CA SER A 217 -16.48 2.00 17.81
C SER A 217 -15.87 1.56 16.47
N LYS A 218 -16.68 1.18 15.48
CA LYS A 218 -16.20 0.78 14.14
C LYS A 218 -15.93 1.95 13.20
N CYS A 219 -16.55 3.12 13.42
CA CYS A 219 -16.36 4.29 12.57
C CYS A 219 -15.55 5.39 13.25
N GLN A 220 -15.49 5.37 14.59
CA GLN A 220 -14.67 6.26 15.38
C GLN A 220 -13.19 5.93 15.20
N PRO A 221 -12.35 6.90 14.79
CA PRO A 221 -10.90 6.72 14.79
C PRO A 221 -10.38 6.46 16.21
N SER A 222 -9.44 5.53 16.33
CA SER A 222 -8.76 5.25 17.59
C SER A 222 -7.91 6.43 18.06
N ALA A 223 -7.62 6.49 19.37
CA ALA A 223 -6.68 7.45 19.91
C ALA A 223 -5.29 7.28 19.27
N ILE A 224 -4.68 8.40 18.86
CA ILE A 224 -3.39 8.40 18.17
C ILE A 224 -2.25 8.35 19.20
N THR A 225 -1.35 7.39 19.03
CA THR A 225 -0.06 7.36 19.75
C THR A 225 1.04 7.68 18.75
N LEU A 226 1.64 8.88 18.87
CA LEU A 226 2.75 9.28 17.98
C LEU A 226 4.06 8.65 18.47
N GLN A 227 4.77 8.01 17.56
CA GLN A 227 6.09 7.43 17.79
C GLN A 227 7.03 7.92 16.68
N GLN A 228 8.33 7.94 16.96
CA GLN A 228 9.32 8.19 15.92
C GLN A 228 9.26 7.06 14.89
N GLN A 229 9.09 7.42 13.61
CA GLN A 229 9.06 6.45 12.53
C GLN A 229 10.41 5.72 12.42
N GLU A 230 10.39 4.39 12.41
CA GLU A 230 11.62 3.56 12.42
C GLU A 230 12.29 3.45 11.05
N PHE A 231 11.57 3.77 9.97
CA PHE A 231 12.05 3.72 8.60
C PHE A 231 11.88 5.06 7.87
N ARG A 232 12.48 5.18 6.69
CA ARG A 232 12.30 6.32 5.78
C ARG A 232 12.18 5.84 4.33
N MET A 233 11.48 6.62 3.49
CA MET A 233 11.24 6.28 2.08
C MET A 233 12.49 6.48 1.22
N VAL A 234 13.22 7.56 1.49
CA VAL A 234 14.48 7.91 0.82
C VAL A 234 15.57 8.09 1.87
N ASP A 235 16.73 7.48 1.65
CA ASP A 235 17.84 7.44 2.60
C ASP A 235 18.85 8.57 2.42
N HIS A 236 18.98 9.06 1.20
CA HIS A 236 19.97 10.05 0.82
C HIS A 236 19.47 10.99 -0.28
N VAL A 237 19.91 12.25 -0.24
CA VAL A 237 19.66 13.23 -1.30
C VAL A 237 21.02 13.61 -1.88
N GLU A 238 21.21 13.35 -3.16
CA GLU A 238 22.45 13.58 -3.89
C GLU A 238 22.21 14.65 -4.96
N PHE A 239 22.91 15.78 -4.87
CA PHE A 239 22.90 16.78 -5.92
C PHE A 239 23.95 16.43 -6.97
N GLN A 240 23.55 16.32 -8.24
CA GLN A 240 24.47 16.00 -9.34
C GLN A 240 25.67 16.95 -9.41
N LYS A 241 25.42 18.24 -9.19
CA LYS A 241 26.40 19.32 -9.29
C LYS A 241 26.21 20.31 -8.16
N SER A 242 27.31 20.76 -7.57
CA SER A 242 27.30 21.77 -6.52
C SER A 242 26.75 23.13 -7.02
N GLU A 243 26.93 23.39 -8.30
CA GLU A 243 26.48 24.57 -9.02
C GLU A 243 24.96 24.74 -8.97
N ILE A 244 24.19 23.64 -8.93
CA ILE A 244 22.72 23.67 -8.81
C ILE A 244 22.32 24.39 -7.51
N ILE A 245 22.99 24.06 -6.40
CA ILE A 245 22.75 24.69 -5.11
C ILE A 245 23.32 26.11 -5.04
N ASN A 246 24.50 26.32 -5.62
CA ASN A 246 25.12 27.65 -5.62
C ASN A 246 24.25 28.68 -6.36
N GLU A 247 23.66 28.30 -7.49
CA GLU A 247 22.75 29.17 -8.24
C GLU A 247 21.45 29.43 -7.46
N PHE A 248 20.87 28.40 -6.84
CA PHE A 248 19.69 28.56 -5.99
C PHE A 248 19.93 29.52 -4.81
N ILE A 249 21.09 29.42 -4.15
CA ILE A 249 21.48 30.33 -3.05
C ILE A 249 21.82 31.73 -3.58
N GLN A 250 22.19 31.87 -4.86
CA GLN A 250 22.54 33.15 -5.45
C GLN A 250 21.36 34.14 -5.45
N ALA A 251 20.13 33.65 -5.53
CA ALA A 251 18.92 34.46 -5.35
C ALA A 251 18.94 35.21 -4.01
N TRP A 252 19.16 34.49 -2.90
CA TRP A 252 19.28 35.09 -1.57
C TRP A 252 20.47 36.04 -1.46
N ARG A 253 21.62 35.68 -2.05
CA ARG A 253 22.81 36.56 -2.03
C ARG A 253 22.57 37.89 -2.73
N TYR A 254 21.72 37.91 -3.76
CA TYR A 254 21.42 39.12 -4.52
C TYR A 254 20.34 39.98 -3.87
N THR A 255 19.29 39.37 -3.30
CA THR A 255 18.12 40.09 -2.80
C THR A 255 18.07 40.25 -1.27
N GLY A 256 18.77 39.38 -0.53
CA GLY A 256 18.62 39.24 0.91
C GLY A 256 17.30 38.58 1.36
N MET A 257 16.46 38.15 0.42
CA MET A 257 15.15 37.53 0.67
C MET A 257 15.23 36.01 0.57
N GLN A 258 14.33 35.30 1.27
CA GLN A 258 14.29 33.84 1.21
C GLN A 258 13.87 33.34 -0.17
N ARG A 259 14.08 32.05 -0.45
CA ARG A 259 13.75 31.43 -1.74
C ARG A 259 13.20 30.02 -1.58
N PHE A 260 12.29 29.63 -2.46
CA PHE A 260 11.68 28.30 -2.57
C PHE A 260 11.91 27.71 -3.97
N GLY A 261 12.09 26.39 -4.04
CA GLY A 261 12.20 25.66 -5.30
C GLY A 261 11.72 24.21 -5.21
N TYR A 262 11.27 23.68 -6.34
CA TYR A 262 10.98 22.26 -6.53
C TYR A 262 12.18 21.54 -7.13
N MET A 263 12.56 20.42 -6.55
CA MET A 263 13.67 19.60 -7.03
C MET A 263 13.17 18.57 -8.06
N TYR A 264 13.83 18.54 -9.20
CA TYR A 264 13.60 17.58 -10.28
C TYR A 264 14.78 16.63 -10.43
N GLY A 265 14.46 15.37 -10.68
CA GLY A 265 15.46 14.31 -10.74
C GLY A 265 14.86 12.92 -10.84
N SER A 266 15.59 11.94 -10.32
CA SER A 266 15.19 10.53 -10.32
C SER A 266 15.57 9.85 -9.01
N TYR A 267 15.01 8.66 -8.77
CA TYR A 267 15.40 7.80 -7.65
C TYR A 267 16.29 6.66 -8.15
N SER A 268 17.34 6.35 -7.41
CA SER A 268 18.25 5.24 -7.71
C SER A 268 18.72 4.55 -6.43
N LYS A 269 19.38 3.41 -6.57
CA LYS A 269 19.90 2.66 -5.43
C LYS A 269 20.98 3.42 -4.66
N TYR A 270 21.00 3.19 -3.36
CA TYR A 270 22.00 3.74 -2.43
C TYR A 270 22.66 2.65 -1.61
N ASP A 271 23.93 2.37 -1.90
CA ASP A 271 24.62 1.18 -1.35
C ASP A 271 25.15 1.36 0.08
N ASN A 272 25.21 2.60 0.61
CA ASN A 272 25.70 2.83 1.98
C ASN A 272 24.64 2.52 3.06
N THR A 273 23.44 2.09 2.67
CA THR A 273 22.39 1.60 3.57
C THR A 273 21.78 0.36 2.95
N PRO A 274 21.54 -0.72 3.71
CA PRO A 274 20.93 -1.94 3.17
C PRO A 274 19.62 -1.63 2.44
N LEU A 275 19.53 -2.01 1.16
CA LEU A 275 18.38 -1.74 0.29
C LEU A 275 17.97 -0.26 0.26
N GLY A 276 18.94 0.65 0.30
CA GLY A 276 18.68 2.08 0.37
C GLY A 276 18.28 2.70 -0.97
N ILE A 277 17.54 3.81 -0.89
CA ILE A 277 17.20 4.65 -2.06
C ILE A 277 17.82 6.03 -1.88
N LYS A 278 18.40 6.58 -2.96
CA LYS A 278 18.77 7.98 -3.03
C LYS A 278 17.92 8.74 -4.05
N ALA A 279 17.57 9.97 -3.71
CA ALA A 279 17.04 10.97 -4.62
C ALA A 279 18.21 11.69 -5.29
N VAL A 280 18.32 11.57 -6.61
CA VAL A 280 19.35 12.24 -7.42
C VAL A 280 18.73 13.49 -8.02
N VAL A 281 19.15 14.66 -7.53
CA VAL A 281 18.64 15.96 -7.95
C VAL A 281 19.47 16.48 -9.13
N GLU A 282 18.78 16.76 -10.23
CA GLU A 282 19.37 17.23 -11.49
C GLU A 282 19.08 18.70 -11.78
N ALA A 283 17.94 19.21 -11.29
CA ALA A 283 17.54 20.60 -11.49
C ALA A 283 16.67 21.09 -10.33
N ILE A 284 16.60 22.41 -10.18
CA ILE A 284 15.66 23.09 -9.29
C ILE A 284 14.81 24.03 -10.16
N TYR A 285 13.50 23.96 -10.00
CA TYR A 285 12.55 24.88 -10.62
C TYR A 285 11.97 25.81 -9.54
N GLU A 286 12.14 27.11 -9.71
CA GLU A 286 11.65 28.12 -8.77
C GLU A 286 10.29 28.65 -9.26
N PRO A 287 9.17 28.28 -8.63
CA PRO A 287 7.86 28.78 -9.04
C PRO A 287 7.70 30.28 -8.71
N PRO A 288 6.67 30.96 -9.25
CA PRO A 288 6.36 32.34 -8.91
C PRO A 288 6.05 32.46 -7.42
N GLN A 289 6.76 33.36 -6.75
CA GLN A 289 6.74 33.51 -5.30
C GLN A 289 7.00 34.97 -4.93
N HIS A 290 6.43 35.41 -3.81
CA HIS A 290 6.68 36.69 -3.17
C HIS A 290 7.60 36.47 -1.96
N ASP A 291 8.87 36.81 -2.15
CA ASP A 291 9.93 36.57 -1.18
C ASP A 291 10.08 37.72 -0.19
N GLU A 292 10.26 37.38 1.08
CA GLU A 292 10.48 38.31 2.17
C GLU A 292 11.72 37.90 2.98
N GLN A 293 12.13 38.76 3.92
CA GLN A 293 13.36 38.53 4.68
C GLN A 293 13.22 37.37 5.67
N ASP A 294 12.03 37.19 6.25
CA ASP A 294 11.71 36.21 7.29
C ASP A 294 10.71 35.13 6.84
N GLY A 295 10.39 35.09 5.55
CA GLY A 295 9.46 34.12 4.98
C GLY A 295 9.23 34.33 3.48
N LEU A 296 8.24 33.64 2.94
CA LEU A 296 7.79 33.80 1.56
C LEU A 296 6.33 33.37 1.44
N THR A 297 5.63 33.92 0.46
CA THR A 297 4.23 33.59 0.16
C THR A 297 4.07 33.25 -1.32
N MET A 298 3.23 32.26 -1.62
CA MET A 298 2.93 31.83 -2.99
C MET A 298 1.42 31.73 -3.19
N ASP A 299 0.95 32.05 -4.39
CA ASP A 299 -0.40 31.68 -4.83
C ASP A 299 -0.42 30.19 -5.18
N VAL A 300 -1.08 29.40 -4.34
CA VAL A 300 -1.11 27.94 -4.48
C VAL A 300 -1.72 27.50 -5.82
N GLU A 301 -2.74 28.19 -6.32
CA GLU A 301 -3.43 27.78 -7.55
C GLU A 301 -2.61 28.15 -8.79
N GLN A 302 -1.98 29.33 -8.77
CA GLN A 302 -1.01 29.72 -9.80
C GLN A 302 0.14 28.71 -9.88
N VAL A 303 0.79 28.43 -8.74
CA VAL A 303 1.91 27.49 -8.68
C VAL A 303 1.48 26.11 -9.17
N LYS A 304 0.33 25.60 -8.71
CA LYS A 304 -0.17 24.29 -9.15
C LYS A 304 -0.40 24.21 -10.66
N ASN A 305 -0.97 25.25 -11.27
CA ASN A 305 -1.19 25.30 -12.72
C ASN A 305 0.12 25.34 -13.51
N GLU A 306 1.10 26.10 -13.03
CA GLU A 306 2.42 26.20 -13.64
C GLU A 306 3.17 24.86 -13.54
N MET A 307 3.20 24.29 -12.32
CA MET A 307 3.89 23.04 -12.07
C MET A 307 3.34 21.87 -12.88
N LEU A 308 2.04 21.85 -13.22
CA LEU A 308 1.47 20.83 -14.10
C LEU A 308 2.13 20.84 -15.50
N GLN A 309 2.46 22.02 -16.03
CA GLN A 309 3.12 22.16 -17.33
C GLN A 309 4.60 21.79 -17.24
N ILE A 310 5.25 22.11 -16.13
CA ILE A 310 6.66 21.77 -15.88
C ILE A 310 6.81 20.27 -15.66
N ASP A 311 5.92 19.65 -14.88
CA ASP A 311 5.89 18.19 -14.64
C ASP A 311 5.76 17.42 -15.95
N ARG A 312 4.93 17.89 -16.89
CA ARG A 312 4.79 17.28 -18.22
C ARG A 312 6.09 17.32 -19.03
N GLN A 313 6.78 18.47 -19.04
CA GLN A 313 8.05 18.64 -19.76
C GLN A 313 9.18 17.83 -19.11
N ALA A 314 9.25 17.85 -17.78
CA ALA A 314 10.19 17.05 -17.00
C ALA A 314 10.03 15.56 -17.31
N GLN A 315 8.79 15.08 -17.42
CA GLN A 315 8.51 13.68 -17.74
C GLN A 315 9.04 13.26 -19.12
N GLU A 316 8.99 14.14 -20.13
CA GLU A 316 9.58 13.91 -21.45
C GLU A 316 11.12 13.81 -21.40
N MET A 317 11.74 14.46 -20.41
CA MET A 317 13.17 14.39 -20.12
C MET A 317 13.54 13.23 -19.18
N GLY A 318 12.56 12.43 -18.74
CA GLY A 318 12.78 11.34 -17.78
C GLY A 318 12.98 11.81 -16.33
N LEU A 319 12.64 13.06 -16.03
CA LEU A 319 12.70 13.64 -14.69
C LEU A 319 11.33 13.61 -14.02
N SER A 320 11.33 13.50 -12.70
CA SER A 320 10.16 13.64 -11.85
C SER A 320 10.41 14.72 -10.82
N ARG A 321 9.34 15.39 -10.37
CA ARG A 321 9.44 16.21 -9.16
C ARG A 321 9.63 15.26 -7.98
N ILE A 322 10.76 15.38 -7.29
CA ILE A 322 11.22 14.43 -6.26
C ILE A 322 11.40 15.08 -4.88
N GLY A 323 11.16 16.38 -4.77
CA GLY A 323 11.26 17.10 -3.50
C GLY A 323 11.05 18.59 -3.64
N LEU A 324 11.22 19.29 -2.52
CA LEU A 324 11.25 20.74 -2.43
C LEU A 324 12.42 21.20 -1.57
N ILE A 325 12.87 22.43 -1.79
CA ILE A 325 13.95 23.07 -1.06
C ILE A 325 13.58 24.53 -0.81
N PHE A 326 13.98 25.06 0.34
CA PHE A 326 13.79 26.45 0.70
C PHE A 326 14.97 26.94 1.53
N THR A 327 15.18 28.25 1.55
CA THR A 327 16.21 28.89 2.38
C THR A 327 15.64 29.44 3.69
N ASP A 328 16.46 29.44 4.72
CA ASP A 328 16.22 30.15 5.98
C ASP A 328 17.52 30.83 6.41
N LEU A 329 18.03 31.72 5.57
CA LEU A 329 19.35 32.33 5.71
C LEU A 329 19.23 33.75 6.27
N SER A 330 20.06 34.08 7.24
CA SER A 330 20.17 35.42 7.81
C SER A 330 21.65 35.73 8.03
N ASP A 331 22.16 36.75 7.35
CA ASP A 331 23.56 37.17 7.42
C ASP A 331 23.94 37.55 8.87
N ALA A 332 25.13 37.12 9.30
CA ALA A 332 25.62 37.36 10.66
C ALA A 332 26.22 38.76 10.86
N GLY A 333 26.38 39.55 9.80
CA GLY A 333 26.96 40.90 9.83
C GLY A 333 28.48 40.93 9.99
N ALA A 334 29.17 39.79 9.84
CA ALA A 334 30.62 39.67 10.00
C ALA A 334 31.42 39.98 8.72
N GLY A 335 30.74 40.14 7.56
CA GLY A 335 31.38 40.46 6.28
C GLY A 335 32.13 39.29 5.62
N ASP A 336 32.00 38.08 6.14
CA ASP A 336 32.65 36.84 5.67
C ASP A 336 31.67 35.86 4.99
N GLY A 337 30.40 36.24 4.86
CA GLY A 337 29.33 35.40 4.32
C GLY A 337 28.80 34.36 5.32
N SER A 338 29.15 34.46 6.59
CA SER A 338 28.59 33.61 7.65
C SER A 338 27.13 33.98 7.95
N VAL A 339 26.35 32.95 8.33
CA VAL A 339 24.93 33.09 8.65
C VAL A 339 24.65 32.66 10.08
N PHE A 340 23.58 33.17 10.67
CA PHE A 340 23.14 32.75 12.00
C PHE A 340 22.74 31.28 12.03
N CYS A 341 23.21 30.54 13.04
CA CYS A 341 22.78 29.18 13.32
C CYS A 341 21.42 29.19 14.05
N LYS A 342 20.32 29.21 13.28
CA LYS A 342 18.94 29.24 13.82
C LYS A 342 18.37 27.86 14.13
N ARG A 343 18.83 26.82 13.42
CA ARG A 343 18.27 25.45 13.48
C ARG A 343 19.25 24.48 14.13
N HIS A 344 19.01 24.11 15.38
CA HIS A 344 19.86 23.22 16.17
C HIS A 344 19.06 22.51 17.29
N LYS A 345 19.76 21.68 18.07
CA LYS A 345 19.16 20.82 19.12
C LYS A 345 18.37 21.58 20.20
N ASP A 346 18.69 22.85 20.43
CA ASP A 346 18.10 23.70 21.48
C ASP A 346 17.10 24.71 20.88
N SER A 347 16.80 24.62 19.58
CA SER A 347 15.78 25.39 18.89
C SER A 347 14.79 24.44 18.19
N PHE A 348 14.76 24.42 16.86
CA PHE A 348 13.96 23.52 16.04
C PHE A 348 14.75 23.15 14.78
N PHE A 349 14.40 22.02 14.15
CA PHE A 349 14.96 21.64 12.85
C PHE A 349 14.03 22.03 11.70
N LEU A 350 12.73 21.75 11.85
CA LEU A 350 11.65 22.22 10.98
C LEU A 350 10.59 22.92 11.82
N SER A 351 10.06 24.02 11.30
CA SER A 351 8.91 24.70 11.92
C SER A 351 7.63 23.89 11.71
N SER A 352 6.61 24.10 12.55
CA SER A 352 5.32 23.41 12.36
C SER A 352 4.65 23.76 11.02
N LEU A 353 4.88 24.98 10.51
CA LEU A 353 4.39 25.41 9.20
C LEU A 353 5.04 24.61 8.07
N GLU A 354 6.35 24.41 8.15
CA GLU A 354 7.12 23.62 7.19
C GLU A 354 6.72 22.14 7.23
N VAL A 355 6.44 21.59 8.41
CA VAL A 355 5.91 20.22 8.55
C VAL A 355 4.55 20.07 7.86
N ILE A 356 3.64 21.03 8.01
CA ILE A 356 2.34 21.02 7.32
C ILE A 356 2.52 21.15 5.81
N MET A 357 3.44 22.02 5.36
CA MET A 357 3.77 22.17 3.94
C MET A 357 4.29 20.85 3.36
N ALA A 358 5.26 20.22 4.03
CA ALA A 358 5.82 18.94 3.61
C ALA A 358 4.73 17.87 3.54
N ALA A 359 3.91 17.71 4.59
CA ALA A 359 2.83 16.71 4.63
C ALA A 359 1.81 16.89 3.49
N ARG A 360 1.48 18.13 3.11
CA ARG A 360 0.60 18.40 1.96
C ARG A 360 1.23 18.00 0.63
N HIS A 361 2.50 18.34 0.41
CA HIS A 361 3.22 17.95 -0.80
C HIS A 361 3.36 16.44 -0.91
N GLN A 362 3.70 15.80 0.21
CA GLN A 362 3.78 14.36 0.39
C GLN A 362 2.46 13.67 0.03
N THR A 363 1.33 14.12 0.58
CA THR A 363 0.00 13.57 0.24
C THR A 363 -0.34 13.74 -1.25
N GLY A 364 0.15 14.83 -1.88
CA GLY A 364 -0.05 15.09 -3.31
C GLY A 364 0.82 14.24 -4.24
N HIS A 365 1.84 13.55 -3.73
CA HIS A 365 2.80 12.75 -4.50
C HIS A 365 3.01 11.37 -3.88
N PRO A 366 1.96 10.52 -3.85
CA PRO A 366 2.04 9.21 -3.21
C PRO A 366 3.00 8.26 -3.94
N ASN A 367 3.70 7.41 -3.18
CA ASN A 367 4.50 6.33 -3.74
C ASN A 367 3.60 5.15 -4.09
N VAL A 368 3.64 4.70 -5.35
CA VAL A 368 2.88 3.52 -5.80
C VAL A 368 3.50 2.28 -5.20
N SER A 369 2.69 1.43 -4.54
CA SER A 369 3.18 0.16 -4.02
C SER A 369 2.15 -0.94 -4.11
N LYS A 370 2.53 -2.07 -4.71
CA LYS A 370 1.65 -3.23 -4.87
C LYS A 370 1.42 -4.01 -3.58
N TYR A 371 2.25 -3.75 -2.57
CA TYR A 371 2.19 -4.37 -1.24
C TYR A 371 1.28 -3.61 -0.27
N SER A 372 0.72 -2.48 -0.71
CA SER A 372 -0.25 -1.70 0.05
C SER A 372 -1.68 -2.14 -0.23
N GLU A 373 -2.53 -2.13 0.80
CA GLU A 373 -3.98 -2.30 0.63
C GLU A 373 -4.58 -1.26 -0.34
N GLN A 374 -4.07 -0.04 -0.31
CA GLN A 374 -4.58 1.08 -1.12
C GLN A 374 -3.89 1.21 -2.49
N GLY A 375 -2.84 0.42 -2.77
CA GLY A 375 -2.01 0.55 -3.98
C GLY A 375 -0.99 1.69 -3.96
N PHE A 376 -0.91 2.41 -2.84
CA PHE A 376 0.12 3.39 -2.54
C PHE A 376 0.45 3.34 -1.05
N PHE A 377 1.67 3.68 -0.66
CA PHE A 377 2.07 3.70 0.75
C PHE A 377 3.13 4.73 1.01
N LEU A 378 2.78 5.74 1.82
CA LEU A 378 3.57 6.93 2.06
C LEU A 378 4.11 7.57 0.76
N PRO A 379 4.69 8.76 0.82
CA PRO A 379 5.28 9.41 -0.34
C PRO A 379 6.80 9.34 -0.34
N SER A 380 7.38 9.28 -1.54
CA SER A 380 8.83 9.34 -1.74
C SER A 380 9.35 10.78 -1.88
N LEU A 381 8.44 11.76 -1.93
CA LEU A 381 8.70 13.20 -2.14
C LEU A 381 9.06 13.96 -0.85
#